data_AF-A0A814GY69-F1
#
_entry.id   AF-A0A814GY69-F1
#
_cell.length_a   1.000
_cell.length_b   1.000
_cell.length_c   1.000
_cell.angle_alpha   90.00
_cell.angle_beta   90.00
_cell.angle_gamma   90.00
#
_symmetry.space_group_name_H-M   'P 1'
#
loop_
_entity.id
_entity.type
_entity.pdbx_description
1 polymer ?
#
loop_
_entity_poly.entity_id
_entity_poly.type
_entity_poly.pdbx_seq_one_letter_code
_entity_poly.pdbx_strand_id
1 'polypeptide(L)'
;MDKAVQIALDIARVIEHIHAYEFVHQDVKPRNILLDNDEQVFLPDFGTCQHGTGNVTVIGSRPFAPELTTDHPFSYDGAALDVFSLGTLMYAVAPKQTYLEPMQPITQADLNSLDQTVVLDSFQQLILQCVDFDPKQRPTASQVVQKLKEIADQVANGRPCLVCLDQPRYRRCLPCGHKIMCNTCLDQMQKSNPMPRCILCRQIFTSTQEDHDGHTYATTIRTNQTS
;
A
#
# COMPACT_ATOMS: atom_id res chain seq x y z
N MET A 1 0.76 -12.11 -0.94
CA MET A 1 1.15 -10.79 -1.47
C MET A 1 0.16 -9.70 -1.12
N ASP A 2 -1.14 -9.84 -1.40
CA ASP A 2 -2.08 -8.71 -1.25
C ASP A 2 -2.09 -8.11 0.15
N LYS A 3 -2.06 -8.94 1.20
CA LYS A 3 -2.03 -8.41 2.57
C LYS A 3 -0.77 -7.59 2.84
N ALA A 4 0.37 -8.00 2.30
CA ALA A 4 1.62 -7.25 2.39
C ALA A 4 1.50 -5.89 1.69
N VAL A 5 0.92 -5.86 0.49
CA VAL A 5 0.67 -4.62 -0.26
C VAL A 5 -0.36 -3.74 0.44
N GLN A 6 -1.41 -4.31 1.01
CA GLN A 6 -2.43 -3.58 1.78
C GLN A 6 -1.80 -2.92 3.01
N ILE A 7 -1.08 -3.69 3.84
CA ILE A 7 -0.38 -3.16 5.02
C ILE A 7 0.57 -2.05 4.61
N ALA A 8 1.41 -2.28 3.59
CA ALA A 8 2.34 -1.27 3.10
C ALA A 8 1.63 0.00 2.64
N LEU A 9 0.54 -0.12 1.88
CA LEU A 9 -0.20 1.02 1.33
C LEU A 9 -0.90 1.83 2.42
N ASP A 10 -1.53 1.17 3.37
CA ASP A 10 -2.24 1.85 4.46
C ASP A 10 -1.26 2.57 5.39
N ILE A 11 -0.12 1.95 5.71
CA ILE A 11 0.94 2.62 6.48
C ILE A 11 1.59 3.76 5.69
N ALA A 12 1.85 3.58 4.40
CA ALA A 12 2.37 4.64 3.54
C ALA A 12 1.45 5.86 3.49
N ARG A 13 0.12 5.67 3.50
CA ARG A 13 -0.87 6.75 3.58
C ARG A 13 -0.84 7.50 4.90
N VAL A 14 -0.66 6.79 6.02
CA VAL A 14 -0.49 7.44 7.33
C VAL A 14 0.77 8.30 7.32
N ILE A 15 1.88 7.77 6.82
CA ILE A 15 3.16 8.49 6.72
C ILE A 15 3.03 9.70 5.79
N GLU A 16 2.45 9.54 4.59
CA GLU A 16 2.16 10.63 3.66
C GLU A 16 1.34 11.74 4.33
N HIS A 17 0.32 11.35 5.09
CA HIS A 17 -0.54 12.29 5.79
C HIS A 17 0.22 13.11 6.82
N ILE A 18 0.98 12.46 7.72
CA ILE A 18 1.69 13.18 8.78
C ILE A 18 2.85 14.02 8.22
N HIS A 19 3.53 13.55 7.17
CA HIS A 19 4.59 14.30 6.49
C HIS A 19 4.06 15.61 5.88
N ALA A 20 2.81 15.61 5.38
CA ALA A 20 2.16 16.82 4.87
C ALA A 20 1.88 17.88 5.96
N TYR A 21 1.85 17.48 7.23
CA TYR A 21 1.77 18.38 8.39
C TYR A 21 3.13 18.58 9.08
N GLU A 22 4.21 18.26 8.38
CA GLU A 22 5.58 18.38 8.88
C GLU A 22 5.87 17.51 10.13
N PHE A 23 5.13 16.42 10.34
CA PHE A 23 5.42 15.45 11.40
C PHE A 23 6.10 14.22 10.86
N VAL A 24 6.98 13.62 11.65
CA VAL A 24 7.65 12.33 11.35
C VAL A 24 7.40 11.34 12.49
N HIS A 25 7.21 10.06 12.17
CA HIS A 25 6.80 9.04 13.15
C HIS A 25 8.00 8.42 13.89
N GLN A 26 9.07 8.09 13.19
CA GLN A 26 10.34 7.52 13.70
C GLN A 26 10.32 6.10 14.28
N ASP A 27 9.18 5.38 14.27
CA ASP A 27 9.08 4.04 14.88
C ASP A 27 8.16 3.10 14.09
N VAL A 28 8.21 3.21 12.76
CA VAL A 28 7.46 2.35 11.84
C VAL A 28 8.11 0.96 11.81
N LYS A 29 7.42 -0.04 12.36
CA LYS A 29 7.91 -1.44 12.43
C LYS A 29 6.74 -2.40 12.67
N PRO A 30 6.89 -3.72 12.38
CA PRO A 30 5.80 -4.69 12.53
C PRO A 30 5.10 -4.68 13.89
N ARG A 31 5.86 -4.50 14.99
CA ARG A 31 5.30 -4.44 16.37
C ARG A 31 4.33 -3.28 16.58
N ASN A 32 4.45 -2.20 15.81
CA ASN A 32 3.60 -1.01 15.89
C ASN A 32 2.50 -1.02 14.83
N ILE A 33 2.31 -2.12 14.09
CA ILE A 33 1.21 -2.28 13.15
C ILE A 33 0.13 -3.14 13.80
N LEU A 34 -1.08 -2.60 13.93
CA LEU A 34 -2.23 -3.35 14.44
C LEU A 34 -3.19 -3.70 13.30
N LEU A 35 -3.83 -4.86 13.44
CA LEU A 35 -4.94 -5.30 12.62
C LEU A 35 -6.15 -5.48 13.54
N ASP A 36 -7.29 -4.89 13.18
CA ASP A 36 -8.55 -5.15 13.89
C ASP A 36 -9.24 -6.43 13.36
N ASN A 37 -10.43 -6.72 13.88
CA ASN A 37 -11.22 -7.89 13.48
C ASN A 37 -11.72 -7.82 12.02
N ASP A 38 -11.79 -6.63 11.44
CA ASP A 38 -12.13 -6.40 10.03
C ASP A 38 -10.86 -6.34 9.15
N GLU A 39 -9.71 -6.72 9.72
CA GLU A 39 -8.37 -6.67 9.16
C GLU A 39 -7.90 -5.29 8.67
N GLN A 40 -8.46 -4.22 9.24
CA GLN A 40 -8.04 -2.85 8.97
C GLN A 40 -6.72 -2.55 9.67
N VAL A 41 -5.85 -1.81 8.98
CA VAL A 41 -4.47 -1.56 9.40
C VAL A 41 -4.39 -0.24 10.16
N PHE A 42 -3.79 -0.26 11.36
CA PHE A 42 -3.60 0.93 12.21
C PHE A 42 -2.15 1.11 12.64
N LEU A 43 -1.75 2.37 12.78
CA LEU A 43 -0.46 2.81 13.33
C LEU A 43 -0.72 3.69 14.57
N PRO A 44 -0.72 3.14 15.79
CA PRO A 44 -1.17 3.86 17.00
C PRO A 44 -0.05 4.58 17.78
N ASP A 45 1.22 4.23 17.63
CA ASP A 45 2.31 4.68 18.53
C ASP A 45 3.02 5.95 18.04
N PHE A 46 2.42 7.11 18.33
CA PHE A 46 3.01 8.42 18.04
C PHE A 46 3.91 8.95 19.18
N GLY A 47 4.32 8.12 20.14
CA GLY A 47 5.13 8.56 21.29
C GLY A 47 6.51 9.10 20.90
N THR A 48 6.99 8.71 19.72
CA THR A 48 8.26 9.13 19.11
C THR A 48 8.08 10.22 18.04
N CYS A 49 6.84 10.65 17.81
CA CYS A 49 6.52 11.59 16.75
C CYS A 49 7.11 12.97 17.05
N GLN A 50 7.73 13.61 16.05
CA GLN A 50 8.32 14.93 16.18
C GLN A 50 7.87 15.85 15.04
N HIS A 51 7.69 17.13 15.35
CA HIS A 51 7.47 18.16 14.35
C HIS A 51 8.81 18.60 13.72
N GLY A 52 8.83 18.74 12.41
CA GLY A 52 10.00 18.92 11.57
C GLY A 52 10.26 17.67 10.73
N THR A 53 10.44 17.86 9.43
CA THR A 53 10.83 16.78 8.50
C THR A 53 12.35 16.67 8.35
N GLY A 54 13.07 17.77 8.55
CA GLY A 54 14.53 17.83 8.50
C GLY A 54 15.17 18.19 9.83
N ASN A 55 16.34 17.63 10.10
CA ASN A 55 17.14 17.84 11.31
C ASN A 55 16.44 17.44 12.62
N VAL A 56 15.79 16.28 12.59
CA VAL A 56 15.04 15.67 13.68
C VAL A 56 15.98 14.94 14.63
N THR A 57 15.67 14.89 15.94
CA THR A 57 16.44 14.09 16.91
C THR A 57 15.92 12.66 16.94
N VAL A 58 16.81 11.66 17.06
CA VAL A 58 16.40 10.25 17.02
C VAL A 58 15.71 9.90 18.33
N ILE A 59 14.40 9.74 18.28
CA ILE A 59 13.57 9.31 19.40
C ILE A 59 12.83 8.07 18.91
N GLY A 60 13.09 6.91 19.53
CA GLY A 60 12.49 5.63 19.13
C GLY A 60 13.49 4.52 18.84
N SER A 61 13.01 3.45 18.22
CA SER A 61 13.89 2.34 17.82
C SER A 61 14.76 2.80 16.65
N ARG A 62 16.05 2.48 16.69
CA ARG A 62 16.93 2.75 15.57
C ARG A 62 16.77 1.62 14.55
N PRO A 63 16.10 1.83 13.41
CA PRO A 63 16.25 0.89 12.31
C PRO A 63 17.75 0.83 11.94
N PHE A 64 18.18 -0.24 11.27
CA PHE A 64 19.53 -0.31 10.69
C PHE A 64 19.67 0.63 9.47
N ALA A 65 19.15 1.85 9.57
CA ALA A 65 19.31 2.91 8.60
C ALA A 65 20.77 3.38 8.63
N PRO A 66 21.48 3.40 7.48
CA PRO A 66 22.92 3.68 7.46
C PRO A 66 23.31 5.00 8.14
N GLU A 67 22.51 6.05 7.95
CA GLU A 67 22.71 7.38 8.55
C GLU A 67 22.62 7.42 10.08
N LEU A 68 22.06 6.38 10.71
CA LEU A 68 22.02 6.23 12.17
C LEU A 68 23.21 5.43 12.72
N THR A 69 23.97 4.77 11.84
CA THR A 69 25.09 3.88 12.18
C THR A 69 26.46 4.48 11.92
N THR A 70 26.58 5.43 10.97
CA THR A 70 27.80 6.18 10.67
C THR A 70 27.77 7.55 11.36
N ASP A 71 28.88 7.93 12.02
CA ASP A 71 29.16 9.21 12.70
C ASP A 71 27.94 10.04 13.12
N HIS A 72 27.47 9.80 14.36
CA HIS A 72 26.32 10.44 15.02
C HIS A 72 26.05 11.88 14.58
N PRO A 73 25.20 12.10 13.56
CA PRO A 73 24.69 13.42 13.30
C PRO A 73 23.62 13.68 14.36
N PHE A 74 23.72 14.81 15.08
CA PHE A 74 22.72 15.23 16.06
C PHE A 74 21.32 15.43 15.44
N SER A 75 21.22 15.39 14.11
CA SER A 75 20.02 15.69 13.35
C SER A 75 20.03 14.97 12.00
N TYR A 76 18.89 14.43 11.56
CA TYR A 76 18.73 13.73 10.28
C TYR A 76 17.41 14.08 9.60
N ASP A 77 17.23 13.63 8.36
CA ASP A 77 15.97 13.75 7.63
C ASP A 77 14.98 12.70 8.16
N GLY A 78 14.05 13.13 9.00
CA GLY A 78 13.06 12.25 9.62
C GLY A 78 12.08 11.67 8.62
N ALA A 79 11.76 12.41 7.54
CA ALA A 79 10.87 11.92 6.51
C ALA A 79 11.52 10.78 5.73
N ALA A 80 12.81 10.93 5.38
CA ALA A 80 13.57 9.86 4.74
C ALA A 80 13.78 8.64 5.66
N LEU A 81 13.87 8.84 6.98
CA LEU A 81 13.95 7.73 7.95
C LEU A 81 12.63 6.95 8.06
N ASP A 82 11.49 7.63 8.05
CA ASP A 82 10.17 6.98 8.00
C ASP A 82 10.01 6.13 6.74
N VAL A 83 10.49 6.63 5.59
CA VAL A 83 10.49 5.89 4.32
C VAL A 83 11.41 4.66 4.40
N PHE A 84 12.60 4.79 4.99
CA PHE A 84 13.47 3.63 5.23
C PHE A 84 12.77 2.57 6.08
N SER A 85 12.15 3.02 7.17
CA SER A 85 11.42 2.16 8.10
C SER A 85 10.24 1.48 7.41
N LEU A 86 9.50 2.19 6.55
CA LEU A 86 8.47 1.62 5.66
C LEU A 86 9.06 0.56 4.71
N GLY A 87 10.24 0.79 4.14
CA GLY A 87 10.99 -0.20 3.35
C GLY A 87 11.26 -1.49 4.11
N THR A 88 11.74 -1.38 5.35
CA THR A 88 11.97 -2.54 6.21
C THR A 88 10.68 -3.26 6.59
N LEU A 89 9.59 -2.52 6.85
CA LEU A 89 8.26 -3.09 7.08
C LEU A 89 7.77 -3.87 5.86
N MET A 90 7.87 -3.28 4.65
CA MET A 90 7.48 -3.93 3.40
C MET A 90 8.21 -5.24 3.19
N TYR A 91 9.51 -5.27 3.44
CA TYR A 91 10.27 -6.52 3.45
C TYR A 91 9.73 -7.48 4.50
N ALA A 92 9.55 -7.06 5.76
CA ALA A 92 9.12 -7.92 6.85
C ALA A 92 7.77 -8.62 6.60
N VAL A 93 6.81 -7.91 5.99
CA VAL A 93 5.48 -8.47 5.69
C VAL A 93 5.39 -9.21 4.36
N ALA A 94 6.42 -9.13 3.52
CA ALA A 94 6.45 -9.85 2.24
C ALA A 94 6.52 -11.37 2.45
N PRO A 95 5.75 -12.17 1.69
CA PRO A 95 5.87 -13.63 1.70
C PRO A 95 7.31 -14.09 1.45
N LYS A 96 7.80 -14.95 2.33
CA LYS A 96 9.17 -15.51 2.30
C LYS A 96 9.22 -16.85 3.00
N GLN A 97 10.27 -17.61 2.72
CA GLN A 97 10.46 -18.96 3.29
C GLN A 97 10.77 -18.92 4.79
N THR A 98 11.50 -17.90 5.24
CA THR A 98 11.94 -17.77 6.64
C THR A 98 11.82 -16.32 7.09
N TYR A 99 11.25 -16.09 8.28
CA TYR A 99 11.09 -14.78 8.89
C TYR A 99 12.17 -14.58 9.95
N LEU A 100 13.34 -14.13 9.52
CA LEU A 100 14.39 -13.64 10.40
C LEU A 100 14.37 -12.10 10.38
N GLU A 101 14.52 -11.48 11.55
CA GLU A 101 14.70 -10.04 11.61
C GLU A 101 16.08 -9.68 11.02
N PRO A 102 16.14 -8.75 10.04
CA PRO A 102 17.41 -8.34 9.48
C PRO A 102 18.25 -7.62 10.53
N MET A 103 19.50 -8.06 10.68
CA MET A 103 20.50 -7.47 11.61
C MET A 103 21.39 -6.42 10.94
N GLN A 104 21.04 -6.03 9.71
CA GLN A 104 21.77 -5.11 8.85
C GLN A 104 20.80 -4.48 7.84
N PRO A 105 21.18 -3.40 7.13
CA PRO A 105 20.37 -2.85 6.06
C PRO A 105 20.01 -3.93 5.02
N ILE A 106 18.77 -3.90 4.54
CA ILE A 106 18.28 -4.86 3.53
C ILE A 106 18.96 -4.58 2.20
N THR A 107 19.44 -5.63 1.54
CA THR A 107 20.12 -5.57 0.23
C THR A 107 19.38 -6.40 -0.81
N GLN A 108 19.82 -6.31 -2.07
CA GLN A 108 19.31 -7.17 -3.14
C GLN A 108 19.46 -8.67 -2.84
N ALA A 109 20.51 -9.06 -2.10
CA ALA A 109 20.73 -10.46 -1.72
C ALA A 109 19.66 -10.96 -0.75
N ASP A 110 19.21 -10.11 0.18
CA ASP A 110 18.14 -10.44 1.13
C ASP A 110 16.81 -10.65 0.43
N LEU A 111 16.55 -9.95 -0.67
CA LEU A 111 15.32 -10.10 -1.45
C LEU A 111 15.21 -11.46 -2.15
N ASN A 112 16.32 -12.18 -2.35
CA ASN A 112 16.30 -13.55 -2.87
C ASN A 112 15.60 -14.54 -1.93
N SER A 113 15.45 -14.20 -0.65
CA SER A 113 14.70 -15.00 0.33
C SER A 113 13.17 -14.88 0.20
N LEU A 114 12.69 -13.87 -0.53
CA LEU A 114 11.27 -13.67 -0.79
C LEU A 114 10.75 -14.77 -1.73
N ASP A 115 9.48 -15.10 -1.58
CA ASP A 115 8.82 -16.03 -2.48
C ASP A 115 8.64 -15.41 -3.87
N GLN A 116 9.60 -15.71 -4.76
CA GLN A 116 9.66 -15.18 -6.13
C GLN A 116 8.45 -15.62 -6.99
N THR A 117 7.67 -16.59 -6.55
CA THR A 117 6.46 -17.02 -7.28
C THR A 117 5.25 -16.13 -7.01
N VAL A 118 5.30 -15.34 -5.91
CA VAL A 118 4.17 -14.55 -5.42
C VAL A 118 4.51 -13.07 -5.26
N VAL A 119 5.77 -12.73 -4.96
CA VAL A 119 6.21 -11.35 -4.75
C VAL A 119 6.65 -10.73 -6.07
N LEU A 120 5.96 -9.66 -6.48
CA LEU A 120 6.25 -8.95 -7.73
C LEU A 120 7.60 -8.22 -7.68
N ASP A 121 8.34 -8.25 -8.79
CA ASP A 121 9.59 -7.50 -8.96
C ASP A 121 9.41 -6.00 -8.69
N SER A 122 8.28 -5.43 -9.07
CA SER A 122 7.94 -4.02 -8.80
C SER A 122 7.89 -3.69 -7.31
N PHE A 123 7.45 -4.63 -6.47
CA PHE A 123 7.45 -4.48 -5.01
C PHE A 123 8.86 -4.66 -4.43
N GLN A 124 9.63 -5.62 -4.96
CA GLN A 124 11.04 -5.81 -4.57
C GLN A 124 11.88 -4.56 -4.86
N GLN A 125 11.72 -3.97 -6.05
CA GLN A 125 12.40 -2.73 -6.43
C GLN A 125 11.98 -1.53 -5.58
N LEU A 126 10.70 -1.45 -5.19
CA LEU A 126 10.23 -0.41 -4.28
C LEU A 126 10.85 -0.55 -2.88
N ILE A 127 10.99 -1.78 -2.36
CA ILE A 127 11.70 -2.03 -1.10
C ILE A 127 13.12 -1.45 -1.18
N LEU A 128 13.88 -1.80 -2.23
CA LEU A 128 15.26 -1.32 -2.40
C LEU A 128 15.36 0.21 -2.47
N GLN A 129 14.45 0.84 -3.20
CA GLN A 129 14.40 2.31 -3.29
C GLN A 129 14.12 2.95 -1.92
N CYS A 130 13.28 2.34 -1.10
CA CYS A 130 12.98 2.86 0.23
C CYS A 130 14.14 2.67 1.21
N VAL A 131 14.88 1.57 1.10
CA VAL A 131 16.05 1.27 1.97
C VAL A 131 17.38 1.75 1.40
N ASP A 132 17.36 2.69 0.45
CA ASP A 132 18.59 3.23 -0.15
C ASP A 132 19.52 3.79 0.93
N PHE A 133 20.83 3.59 0.71
CA PHE A 133 21.87 4.03 1.61
C PHE A 133 21.90 5.55 1.74
N ASP A 134 21.71 6.28 0.64
CA ASP A 134 21.61 7.74 0.66
C ASP A 134 20.15 8.15 0.90
N PRO A 135 19.82 8.81 2.05
CA PRO A 135 18.47 9.24 2.35
C PRO A 135 17.84 10.12 1.26
N LYS A 136 18.66 10.85 0.49
CA LYS A 136 18.20 11.72 -0.60
C LYS A 136 17.75 10.98 -1.86
N GLN A 137 18.16 9.73 -2.02
CA GLN A 137 17.73 8.88 -3.14
C GLN A 137 16.41 8.17 -2.84
N ARG A 138 15.97 8.16 -1.58
CA ARG A 138 14.72 7.53 -1.18
C ARG A 138 13.53 8.32 -1.76
N PRO A 139 12.47 7.62 -2.22
CA PRO A 139 11.26 8.28 -2.66
C PRO A 139 10.56 9.00 -1.50
N THR A 140 9.75 10.02 -1.79
CA THR A 140 8.86 10.60 -0.78
C THR A 140 7.73 9.63 -0.43
N ALA A 141 7.10 9.80 0.74
CA ALA A 141 5.94 8.98 1.13
C ALA A 141 4.83 8.99 0.06
N SER A 142 4.58 10.15 -0.57
CA SER A 142 3.59 10.27 -1.65
C SER A 142 3.96 9.46 -2.91
N GLN A 143 5.25 9.47 -3.28
CA GLN A 143 5.74 8.62 -4.38
C GLN A 143 5.62 7.13 -4.05
N VAL A 144 5.86 6.73 -2.79
CA VAL A 144 5.66 5.34 -2.34
C VAL A 144 4.19 4.94 -2.42
N VAL A 145 3.27 5.79 -1.95
CA VAL A 145 1.81 5.56 -2.06
C VAL A 145 1.40 5.37 -3.52
N GLN A 146 1.90 6.20 -4.44
CA GLN A 146 1.59 6.07 -5.86
C GLN A 146 2.06 4.73 -6.44
N LYS A 147 3.31 4.34 -6.18
CA LYS A 147 3.85 3.05 -6.63
C LYS A 147 3.11 1.86 -6.01
N LEU A 148 2.74 1.93 -4.73
CA LEU A 148 1.98 0.87 -4.07
C LEU A 148 0.56 0.73 -4.65
N LYS A 149 -0.08 1.82 -5.08
CA LYS A 149 -1.37 1.75 -5.81
C LYS A 149 -1.21 1.02 -7.15
N GLU A 150 -0.14 1.30 -7.89
CA GLU A 150 0.17 0.63 -9.16
C GLU A 150 0.45 -0.86 -8.94
N ILE A 151 1.21 -1.21 -7.90
CA ILE A 151 1.49 -2.61 -7.52
C ILE A 151 0.21 -3.32 -7.07
N ALA A 152 -0.63 -2.67 -6.26
CA ALA A 152 -1.93 -3.21 -5.85
C ALA A 152 -2.82 -3.50 -7.07
N ASP A 153 -2.78 -2.61 -8.06
CA ASP A 153 -3.47 -2.81 -9.33
C ASP A 153 -2.89 -3.99 -10.12
N GLN A 154 -1.56 -4.18 -10.17
CA GLN A 154 -0.94 -5.36 -10.79
C GLN A 154 -1.35 -6.66 -10.10
N VAL A 155 -1.32 -6.68 -8.76
CA VAL A 155 -1.75 -7.82 -7.94
C VAL A 155 -3.23 -8.14 -8.17
N ALA A 156 -4.08 -7.12 -8.32
CA ALA A 156 -5.50 -7.31 -8.62
C ALA A 156 -5.75 -7.77 -10.06
N ASN A 157 -5.04 -7.19 -11.04
CA ASN A 157 -5.19 -7.47 -12.46
C ASN A 157 -4.69 -8.87 -12.83
N GLY A 158 -3.75 -9.46 -12.07
CA GLY A 158 -3.27 -10.83 -12.27
C GLY A 158 -4.21 -11.93 -11.74
N ARG A 159 -5.33 -11.56 -11.09
CA ARG A 159 -6.26 -12.53 -10.50
C ARG A 159 -7.34 -12.93 -11.49
N PRO A 160 -7.73 -14.21 -11.50
CA PRO A 160 -8.91 -14.64 -12.22
C PRO A 160 -10.15 -13.98 -11.61
N CYS A 161 -11.06 -13.58 -12.48
CA CYS A 161 -12.41 -13.12 -12.17
C CYS A 161 -13.04 -14.05 -11.14
N LEU A 162 -13.61 -13.50 -10.07
CA LEU A 162 -14.25 -14.32 -9.02
C LEU A 162 -15.52 -15.05 -9.50
N VAL A 163 -16.01 -14.72 -10.69
CA VAL A 163 -17.20 -15.35 -11.28
C VAL A 163 -16.84 -16.43 -12.30
N CYS A 164 -16.05 -16.10 -13.33
CA CYS A 164 -15.70 -17.08 -14.36
C CYS A 164 -14.39 -17.85 -14.10
N LEU A 165 -13.57 -17.40 -13.14
CA LEU A 165 -12.26 -17.97 -12.81
C LEU A 165 -11.24 -18.05 -13.97
N ASP A 166 -11.54 -17.42 -15.10
CA ASP A 166 -10.78 -17.57 -16.36
C ASP A 166 -10.13 -16.25 -16.81
N GLN A 167 -10.87 -15.14 -16.74
CA GLN A 167 -10.42 -13.86 -17.27
C GLN A 167 -9.87 -12.95 -16.16
N PRO A 168 -8.89 -12.06 -16.46
CA PRO A 168 -8.32 -11.17 -15.46
C PRO A 168 -9.31 -10.10 -14.97
N ARG A 169 -9.12 -9.60 -13.76
CA ARG A 169 -9.98 -8.56 -13.17
C ARG A 169 -9.55 -7.18 -13.63
N TYR A 170 -10.24 -6.62 -14.61
CA TYR A 170 -9.89 -5.31 -15.18
C TYR A 170 -10.74 -4.15 -14.64
N ARG A 171 -11.97 -4.40 -14.15
CA ARG A 171 -12.93 -3.35 -13.81
C ARG A 171 -13.08 -3.14 -12.31
N ARG A 172 -13.10 -1.88 -11.90
CA ARG A 172 -13.46 -1.46 -10.54
C ARG A 172 -14.98 -1.45 -10.40
N CYS A 173 -15.50 -2.11 -9.38
CA CYS A 173 -16.88 -1.95 -8.94
C CYS A 173 -17.04 -0.57 -8.30
N LEU A 174 -17.82 0.31 -8.91
CA LEU A 174 -18.06 1.62 -8.33
C LEU A 174 -19.33 1.62 -7.46
N PRO A 175 -19.32 2.34 -6.32
CA PRO A 175 -18.27 3.26 -5.86
C PRO A 175 -17.17 2.61 -4.99
N CYS A 176 -17.27 1.33 -4.63
CA CYS A 176 -16.34 0.70 -3.67
C CYS A 176 -14.89 0.54 -4.16
N GLY A 177 -14.64 0.65 -5.47
CA GLY A 177 -13.33 0.54 -6.08
C GLY A 177 -12.78 -0.88 -6.22
N HIS A 178 -13.49 -1.91 -5.74
CA HIS A 178 -13.03 -3.30 -5.75
C HIS A 178 -12.91 -3.86 -7.18
N LYS A 179 -11.74 -4.41 -7.54
CA LYS A 179 -11.53 -5.16 -8.78
C LYS A 179 -11.79 -6.64 -8.53
N ILE A 180 -13.01 -7.10 -8.79
CA ILE A 180 -13.47 -8.47 -8.47
C ILE A 180 -13.82 -9.31 -9.69
N MET A 181 -14.07 -8.67 -10.84
CA MET A 181 -14.65 -9.31 -12.02
C MET A 181 -13.94 -8.86 -13.31
N CYS A 182 -13.97 -9.72 -14.33
CA CYS A 182 -13.62 -9.35 -15.70
C CYS A 182 -14.76 -8.53 -16.35
N ASN A 183 -14.47 -7.90 -17.50
CA ASN A 183 -15.44 -7.09 -18.24
C ASN A 183 -16.73 -7.86 -18.54
N THR A 184 -16.58 -9.06 -19.13
CA THR A 184 -17.72 -9.88 -19.55
C THR A 184 -18.65 -10.26 -18.39
N CYS A 185 -18.09 -10.67 -17.25
CA CYS A 185 -18.91 -11.05 -16.10
C CYS A 185 -19.59 -9.83 -15.46
N LEU A 186 -18.92 -8.66 -15.42
CA LEU A 186 -19.53 -7.45 -14.88
C LEU A 186 -20.71 -7.00 -15.75
N ASP A 187 -20.54 -6.98 -17.07
CA ASP A 187 -21.60 -6.61 -18.01
C ASP A 187 -22.79 -7.57 -17.93
N GLN A 188 -22.52 -8.87 -17.84
CA GLN A 188 -23.58 -9.87 -17.65
C GLN A 188 -24.32 -9.67 -16.33
N MET A 189 -23.60 -9.37 -15.24
CA MET A 189 -24.21 -9.13 -13.93
C MET A 189 -25.07 -7.86 -13.93
N GLN A 190 -24.62 -6.79 -14.59
CA GLN A 190 -25.40 -5.55 -14.74
C GLN A 190 -26.64 -5.73 -15.63
N LYS A 191 -26.57 -6.58 -16.66
CA LYS A 191 -27.72 -6.89 -17.52
C LYS A 191 -28.76 -7.80 -16.85
N SER A 192 -28.30 -8.73 -16.01
CA SER A 192 -29.16 -9.76 -15.39
C SER A 192 -29.71 -9.34 -14.03
N ASN A 193 -29.11 -8.35 -13.37
CA ASN A 193 -29.53 -7.86 -12.07
C ASN A 193 -29.68 -6.32 -12.09
N PRO A 194 -30.89 -5.77 -11.89
CA PRO A 194 -31.13 -4.32 -11.90
C PRO A 194 -30.53 -3.58 -10.69
N MET A 195 -30.18 -4.29 -9.61
CA MET A 195 -29.44 -3.75 -8.46
C MET A 195 -28.27 -4.68 -8.11
N PRO A 196 -27.25 -4.75 -8.98
CA PRO A 196 -26.11 -5.63 -8.78
C PRO A 196 -25.28 -5.11 -7.60
N ARG A 197 -24.72 -6.04 -6.81
CA ARG A 197 -23.97 -5.72 -5.58
C ARG A 197 -22.56 -6.28 -5.67
N CYS A 198 -21.61 -5.55 -5.10
CA CYS A 198 -20.25 -6.05 -4.93
C CYS A 198 -20.27 -7.33 -4.07
N ILE A 199 -19.68 -8.42 -4.56
CA ILE A 199 -19.67 -9.69 -3.83
C ILE A 199 -18.79 -9.67 -2.57
N LEU A 200 -17.89 -8.68 -2.44
CA LEU A 200 -17.08 -8.47 -1.23
C LEU A 200 -17.80 -7.60 -0.21
N CYS A 201 -18.15 -6.36 -0.57
CA CYS A 201 -18.69 -5.38 0.39
C CYS A 201 -20.22 -5.19 0.33
N ARG A 202 -20.93 -5.90 -0.55
CA ARG A 202 -22.39 -5.82 -0.79
C ARG A 202 -22.95 -4.45 -1.19
N GLN A 203 -22.09 -3.47 -1.42
CA GLN A 203 -22.47 -2.15 -1.93
C GLN A 203 -23.07 -2.28 -3.34
N ILE A 204 -24.18 -1.56 -3.58
CA ILE A 204 -24.88 -1.57 -4.88
C ILE A 204 -24.01 -0.85 -5.91
N PHE A 205 -23.89 -1.43 -7.11
CA PHE A 205 -23.22 -0.78 -8.22
C PHE A 205 -24.06 0.40 -8.71
N THR A 206 -23.41 1.52 -8.91
CA THR A 206 -23.96 2.64 -9.67
C THR A 206 -23.64 2.46 -11.15
N SER A 207 -24.48 3.00 -12.05
CA SER A 207 -24.17 2.97 -13.48
C SER A 207 -22.82 3.65 -13.72
N THR A 208 -21.98 3.06 -14.55
CA THR A 208 -20.65 3.62 -14.84
C THR A 208 -20.66 4.26 -16.21
N GLN A 209 -20.17 5.48 -16.32
CA GLN A 209 -19.87 6.12 -17.60
C GLN A 209 -18.35 6.23 -17.75
N GLU A 210 -17.88 6.15 -18.99
CA GLU A 210 -16.49 6.47 -19.37
C GLU A 210 -16.48 7.85 -20.04
N ASP A 211 -15.53 8.71 -19.68
CA ASP A 211 -15.26 9.92 -20.45
C ASP A 211 -14.48 9.58 -21.73
N HIS A 212 -14.29 10.61 -22.56
CA HIS A 212 -13.46 10.55 -23.76
C HIS A 212 -12.00 10.18 -23.47
N ASP A 213 -11.55 10.34 -22.22
CA ASP A 213 -10.19 10.03 -21.76
C ASP A 213 -10.08 8.62 -21.13
N GLY A 214 -11.18 7.85 -21.10
CA GLY A 214 -11.22 6.48 -20.59
C GLY A 214 -11.35 6.35 -19.07
N HIS A 215 -11.59 7.44 -18.33
CA HIS A 215 -11.86 7.37 -16.90
C HIS A 215 -13.28 6.89 -16.64
N THR A 216 -13.42 5.84 -15.83
CA THR A 216 -14.71 5.31 -15.42
C THR A 216 -15.21 5.99 -14.14
N TYR A 217 -16.41 6.58 -14.16
CA TYR A 217 -17.02 7.23 -13.01
C TYR A 217 -18.45 6.76 -12.73
N ALA A 218 -18.82 6.80 -11.45
CA ALA A 218 -20.12 6.43 -10.93
C ALA A 218 -21.16 7.51 -11.26
N THR A 219 -22.21 7.15 -11.97
CA THR A 219 -23.42 7.95 -12.11
C THR A 219 -24.49 7.33 -11.22
N THR A 220 -25.04 8.13 -10.32
CA THR A 220 -26.15 7.69 -9.48
C THR A 220 -27.34 7.40 -10.39
N ILE A 221 -27.86 6.17 -10.37
CA ILE A 221 -29.16 5.89 -10.96
C ILE A 221 -30.15 6.68 -10.11
N ARG A 222 -30.62 7.83 -10.61
CA ARG A 222 -31.77 8.51 -10.02
C ARG A 222 -32.95 7.56 -10.21
N THR A 223 -33.26 6.78 -9.19
CA THR A 223 -34.59 6.18 -9.10
C THR A 223 -35.54 7.36 -8.97
N ASN A 224 -36.28 7.65 -10.03
CA ASN A 224 -37.48 8.45 -9.91
C ASN A 224 -38.39 7.71 -8.93
N GLN A 225 -38.39 8.15 -7.68
CA GLN A 225 -39.50 7.90 -6.78
C GLN A 225 -40.67 8.72 -7.33
N THR A 226 -41.44 8.10 -8.22
CA THR A 226 -42.82 8.49 -8.48
C THR A 226 -43.71 7.52 -7.71
N SER A 227 -44.21 7.97 -6.57
CA SER A 227 -45.58 7.83 -6.02
C SER A 227 -45.57 8.27 -4.57
#